data_AF-A0A0L1J177-F1
#
_entry.id   AF-A0A0L1J177-F1
#
_cell.length_a   1.000
_cell.length_b   1.000
_cell.length_c   1.000
_cell.angle_alpha   90.00
_cell.angle_beta   90.00
_cell.angle_gamma   90.00
#
_symmetry.space_group_name_H-M   'P 1'
#
loop_
_entity.id
_entity.type
_entity.pdbx_description
1 polymer ?
#
loop_
_entity_poly.entity_id
_entity_poly.type
_entity_poly.pdbx_seq_one_letter_code
_entity_poly.pdbx_strand_id
1 'polypeptide(L)'
;MPSHSLRDYLTRKNPTLDSNNSLDGPPPKCEEKGFSEITDWRDFNIENLNNCYGDVLDRHWVDPLPDIFPGPTGLEQEIFDEDSFEHLMTRSIVPPVNESLARALEDLHPDRSGIAINMTRGGRARKSRNPSARTSGTTKFPDWAGAQRATGGYLNLCPGETKLSKKWSSNTPDRHEWFWPLFQITTYCAEVWGTRYGYIITQDEMVAVRISRQPIESGIALTRSCR
;
A
#
# COMPACT_ATOMS: atom_id res chain seq x y z
N MET A 1 33.24 -10.72 2.62
CA MET A 1 32.02 -11.13 1.91
C MET A 1 31.28 -9.87 1.50
N PRO A 2 30.70 -9.77 0.31
CA PRO A 2 29.98 -8.56 -0.09
C PRO A 2 28.77 -8.42 0.85
N SER A 3 28.82 -7.41 1.71
CA SER A 3 27.72 -7.01 2.56
C SER A 3 26.78 -6.14 1.73
N HIS A 4 25.49 -6.44 1.74
CA HIS A 4 24.47 -5.65 1.05
C HIS A 4 23.58 -4.96 2.08
N SER A 5 23.20 -3.70 1.82
CA SER A 5 22.21 -3.00 2.62
C SER A 5 20.78 -3.29 2.12
N LEU A 6 19.78 -3.05 2.96
CA LEU A 6 18.38 -3.12 2.52
C LEU A 6 18.09 -2.09 1.42
N ARG A 7 18.75 -0.93 1.46
CA ARG A 7 18.66 0.09 0.41
C ARG A 7 19.16 -0.46 -0.92
N ASP A 8 20.33 -1.10 -0.96
CA ASP A 8 20.87 -1.67 -2.20
C ASP A 8 19.93 -2.72 -2.77
N TYR A 9 19.28 -3.50 -1.91
CA TYR A 9 18.35 -4.55 -2.30
C TYR A 9 17.02 -4.02 -2.82
N LEU A 10 16.41 -3.07 -2.11
CA LEU A 10 15.13 -2.46 -2.47
C LEU A 10 15.21 -1.48 -3.64
N THR A 11 16.41 -1.00 -3.97
CA THR A 11 16.65 -0.10 -5.12
C THR A 11 17.17 -0.84 -6.36
N ARG A 12 17.24 -2.17 -6.32
CA ARG A 12 17.53 -2.97 -7.52
C ARG A 12 16.52 -2.66 -8.61
N LYS A 13 16.98 -2.73 -9.85
CA LYS A 13 16.12 -2.49 -11.00
C LYS A 13 14.95 -3.48 -11.01
N ASN A 14 13.73 -2.95 -11.07
CA ASN A 14 12.53 -3.76 -11.26
C ASN A 14 12.61 -4.57 -12.58
N PRO A 15 11.88 -5.70 -12.69
CA PRO A 15 11.76 -6.42 -13.94
C PRO A 15 11.30 -5.50 -15.07
N THR A 16 11.84 -5.71 -16.28
CA THR A 16 11.31 -5.05 -17.47
C THR A 16 9.92 -5.59 -17.77
N LEU A 17 8.97 -4.69 -18.03
CA LEU A 17 7.57 -5.01 -18.29
C LEU A 17 7.26 -4.79 -19.76
N ASP A 18 6.50 -5.70 -20.37
CA ASP A 18 5.83 -5.45 -21.64
C ASP A 18 4.39 -5.03 -21.38
N SER A 19 4.11 -3.75 -21.59
CA SER A 19 2.79 -3.15 -21.35
C SER A 19 2.03 -2.82 -22.64
N ASN A 20 2.48 -3.34 -23.79
CA ASN A 20 1.88 -3.06 -25.09
C ASN A 20 0.41 -3.52 -25.12
N ASN A 21 0.12 -4.69 -24.54
CA ASN A 21 -1.21 -5.29 -24.47
C ASN A 21 -2.06 -4.81 -23.29
N SER A 22 -1.54 -3.90 -22.45
CA SER A 22 -2.23 -3.43 -21.26
C SER A 22 -3.52 -2.71 -21.64
N LEU A 23 -4.63 -3.09 -20.98
CA LEU A 23 -5.96 -2.52 -21.19
C LEU A 23 -5.99 -1.02 -20.88
N ASP A 24 -6.71 -0.29 -21.72
CA ASP A 24 -7.00 1.13 -21.56
C ASP A 24 -8.42 1.36 -20.99
N GLY A 25 -8.77 2.61 -20.74
CA GLY A 25 -10.06 3.06 -20.24
C GLY A 25 -10.01 3.58 -18.82
N PRO A 26 -11.16 3.94 -18.23
CA PRO A 26 -11.18 4.45 -16.87
C PRO A 26 -10.90 3.33 -15.85
N PRO A 27 -10.38 3.69 -14.65
CA PRO A 27 -10.25 2.74 -13.55
C PRO A 27 -11.64 2.26 -13.08
N PRO A 28 -11.70 1.23 -12.21
CA PRO A 28 -12.97 0.79 -11.64
C PRO A 28 -13.72 1.94 -10.94
N LYS A 29 -15.00 2.08 -11.25
CA LYS A 29 -15.84 3.14 -10.66
C LYS A 29 -15.93 3.00 -9.15
N CYS A 30 -15.71 4.10 -8.45
CA CYS A 30 -15.92 4.19 -7.00
C CYS A 30 -16.96 5.25 -6.66
N GLU A 31 -17.66 5.04 -5.55
CA GLU A 31 -18.54 6.06 -4.97
C GLU A 31 -17.69 7.24 -4.50
N GLU A 32 -18.17 8.43 -4.79
CA GLU A 32 -17.49 9.68 -4.46
C GLU A 32 -17.35 9.83 -2.93
N LYS A 33 -16.18 10.30 -2.52
CA LYS A 33 -15.89 10.67 -1.13
C LYS A 33 -15.61 12.17 -1.07
N GLY A 34 -16.11 12.82 -0.02
CA GLY A 34 -15.82 14.23 0.21
C GLY A 34 -14.34 14.41 0.56
N PHE A 35 -13.60 15.09 -0.31
CA PHE A 35 -12.26 15.61 -0.01
C PHE A 35 -12.36 17.11 0.25
N SER A 36 -11.91 17.54 1.43
CA SER A 36 -11.76 18.97 1.70
C SER A 36 -10.59 19.56 0.91
N GLU A 37 -9.50 18.80 0.78
CA GLU A 37 -8.27 19.20 0.12
C GLU A 37 -7.47 17.96 -0.30
N ILE A 38 -6.80 18.05 -1.46
CA ILE A 38 -5.82 17.07 -1.94
C ILE A 38 -4.54 17.84 -2.26
N THR A 39 -3.45 17.46 -1.61
CA THR A 39 -2.15 18.11 -1.76
C THR A 39 -1.03 17.09 -1.84
N ASP A 40 0.05 17.46 -2.54
CA ASP A 40 1.26 16.66 -2.60
C ASP A 40 1.86 16.48 -1.21
N TRP A 41 2.10 15.23 -0.82
CA TRP A 41 2.73 14.93 0.46
C TRP A 41 4.26 15.05 0.35
N ARG A 42 4.76 16.28 0.24
CA ARG A 42 6.19 16.60 0.03
C ARG A 42 7.12 16.05 1.12
N ASP A 43 6.59 15.85 2.33
CA ASP A 43 7.36 15.27 3.44
C ASP A 43 7.60 13.77 3.29
N PHE A 44 6.88 13.08 2.38
CA PHE A 44 7.14 11.68 2.07
C PHE A 44 8.32 11.56 1.10
N ASN A 45 9.52 11.59 1.66
CA ASN A 45 10.78 11.48 0.92
C ASN A 45 11.81 10.68 1.73
N ILE A 46 12.86 10.20 1.05
CA ILE A 46 13.85 9.31 1.67
C ILE A 46 14.63 9.97 2.81
N GLU A 47 14.88 11.28 2.75
CA GLU A 47 15.56 12.03 3.79
C GLU A 47 14.75 12.02 5.09
N ASN A 48 13.46 12.35 5.01
CA ASN A 48 12.56 12.30 6.15
C ASN A 48 12.36 10.87 6.68
N LEU A 49 12.28 9.87 5.81
CA LEU A 49 12.19 8.47 6.24
C LEU A 49 13.44 8.03 7.00
N ASN A 50 14.64 8.39 6.53
CA ASN A 50 15.89 8.13 7.25
C ASN A 50 15.95 8.89 8.59
N ASN A 51 15.46 10.13 8.63
CA ASN A 51 15.37 10.89 9.89
C ASN A 51 14.42 10.23 10.90
N CYS A 52 13.33 9.59 10.43
CA CYS A 52 12.36 8.91 11.30
C CYS A 52 12.82 7.53 11.78
N TYR A 53 13.46 6.75 10.90
CA TYR A 53 13.79 5.34 11.16
C TYR A 53 15.29 5.06 11.33
N GLY A 54 16.11 6.12 11.29
CA GLY A 54 17.56 6.03 11.42
C GLY A 54 18.22 5.39 10.20
N ASP A 55 19.24 4.59 10.47
CA ASP A 55 20.11 3.95 9.49
C ASP A 55 19.61 2.57 9.02
N VAL A 56 18.38 2.16 9.38
CA VAL A 56 17.88 0.79 9.15
C VAL A 56 18.02 0.31 7.70
N LEU A 57 17.87 1.22 6.73
CA LEU A 57 18.02 0.89 5.31
C LEU A 57 19.48 0.75 4.86
N ASP A 58 20.41 1.43 5.54
CA ASP A 58 21.83 1.49 5.21
C ASP A 58 22.68 0.47 5.99
N ARG A 59 22.07 -0.24 6.94
CA ARG A 59 22.73 -1.31 7.68
C ARG A 59 23.08 -2.48 6.78
N HIS A 60 24.27 -2.99 6.99
CA HIS A 60 24.87 -4.03 6.19
C HIS A 60 24.68 -5.39 6.85
N TRP A 61 24.16 -6.34 6.08
CA TRP A 61 23.89 -7.69 6.55
C TRP A 61 24.94 -8.66 6.01
N VAL A 62 25.38 -9.60 6.87
CA VAL A 62 26.33 -10.66 6.48
C VAL A 62 25.66 -11.68 5.59
N ASP A 63 24.41 -12.03 5.92
CA ASP A 63 23.63 -12.98 5.15
C ASP A 63 23.08 -12.33 3.87
N PRO A 64 23.27 -12.99 2.72
CA PRO A 64 22.78 -12.45 1.46
C PRO A 64 21.26 -12.29 1.50
N LEU A 65 20.79 -11.25 0.80
CA LEU A 65 19.36 -11.07 0.56
C LEU A 65 18.96 -11.99 -0.60
N PRO A 66 17.86 -12.75 -0.46
CA PRO A 66 17.47 -13.77 -1.44
C PRO A 66 17.13 -13.11 -2.78
N ASP A 67 17.63 -13.69 -3.87
CA ASP A 67 17.20 -13.30 -5.21
C ASP A 67 15.87 -13.96 -5.59
N ILE A 68 15.13 -13.33 -6.50
CA ILE A 68 13.94 -13.93 -7.10
C ILE A 68 14.41 -15.01 -8.07
N PHE A 69 14.21 -16.27 -7.69
CA PHE A 69 14.60 -17.41 -8.52
C PHE A 69 13.48 -18.48 -8.60
N PRO A 70 13.18 -18.99 -9.81
CA PRO A 70 13.63 -18.50 -11.11
C PRO A 70 13.11 -17.08 -11.37
N GLY A 71 13.81 -16.31 -12.19
CA GLY A 71 13.35 -14.98 -12.60
C GLY A 71 11.99 -15.03 -13.32
N PRO A 72 11.27 -13.90 -13.43
CA PRO A 72 10.04 -13.84 -14.20
C PRO A 72 10.27 -14.26 -15.66
N THR A 73 9.38 -15.08 -16.18
CA THR A 73 9.33 -15.47 -17.59
C THR A 73 8.82 -14.33 -18.46
N GLY A 74 9.03 -14.41 -19.78
CA GLY A 74 8.51 -13.40 -20.71
C GLY A 74 6.99 -13.23 -20.60
N LEU A 75 6.24 -14.33 -20.47
CA LEU A 75 4.78 -14.28 -20.30
C LEU A 75 4.37 -13.57 -19.00
N GLU A 76 5.11 -13.75 -17.91
CA GLU A 76 4.84 -13.06 -16.64
C GLU A 76 5.17 -11.55 -16.70
N GLN A 77 5.99 -11.14 -17.66
CA GLN A 77 6.34 -9.74 -17.89
C GLN A 77 5.33 -9.03 -18.81
N GLU A 78 4.50 -9.77 -19.53
CA GLU A 78 3.42 -9.22 -20.35
C GLU A 78 2.22 -8.82 -19.49
N ILE A 79 1.94 -7.52 -19.42
CA ILE A 79 0.85 -6.96 -18.63
C ILE A 79 -0.36 -6.70 -19.54
N PHE A 80 -1.45 -7.40 -19.26
CA PHE A 80 -2.72 -7.27 -19.95
C PHE A 80 -3.72 -6.49 -19.09
N ASP A 81 -3.87 -6.88 -17.84
CA ASP A 81 -4.82 -6.32 -16.89
C ASP A 81 -4.23 -6.20 -15.48
N GLU A 82 -5.05 -5.73 -14.52
CA GLU A 82 -4.62 -5.60 -13.13
C GLU A 82 -4.18 -6.96 -12.55
N ASP A 83 -4.87 -8.06 -12.88
CA ASP A 83 -4.54 -9.41 -12.37
C ASP A 83 -3.14 -9.88 -12.83
N SER A 84 -2.82 -9.71 -14.12
CA SER A 84 -1.49 -10.03 -14.65
C SER A 84 -0.38 -9.21 -13.98
N PHE A 85 -0.63 -7.93 -13.69
CA PHE A 85 0.33 -7.09 -12.98
C PHE A 85 0.48 -7.50 -11.52
N GLU A 86 -0.63 -7.79 -10.83
CA GLU A 86 -0.63 -8.28 -9.46
C GLU A 86 0.09 -9.63 -9.31
N HIS A 87 -0.05 -10.51 -10.31
CA HIS A 87 0.68 -11.77 -10.36
C HIS A 87 2.19 -11.53 -10.36
N LEU A 88 2.66 -10.65 -11.25
CA LEU A 88 4.06 -10.27 -11.31
C LEU A 88 4.55 -9.62 -10.01
N MET A 89 3.76 -8.71 -9.43
CA MET A 89 4.07 -8.07 -8.14
C MET A 89 4.25 -9.11 -7.03
N THR A 90 3.37 -10.11 -6.98
CA THR A 90 3.45 -11.21 -6.01
C THR A 90 4.73 -12.02 -6.16
N ARG A 91 5.22 -12.19 -7.39
CA ARG A 91 6.45 -12.93 -7.66
C ARG A 91 7.72 -12.12 -7.45
N SER A 92 7.71 -10.83 -7.77
CA SER A 92 8.94 -10.03 -7.92
C SER A 92 9.10 -8.89 -6.93
N ILE A 93 8.03 -8.39 -6.32
CA ILE A 93 8.10 -7.26 -5.38
C ILE A 93 7.77 -7.68 -3.95
N VAL A 94 6.77 -8.54 -3.78
CA VAL A 94 6.35 -8.99 -2.44
C VAL A 94 7.48 -9.70 -1.68
N PRO A 95 8.25 -10.64 -2.27
CA PRO A 95 9.34 -11.30 -1.56
C PRO A 95 10.43 -10.34 -1.03
N PRO A 96 11.04 -9.46 -1.86
CA PRO A 96 12.08 -8.56 -1.35
C PRO A 96 11.55 -7.56 -0.32
N VAL A 97 10.31 -7.09 -0.47
CA VAL A 97 9.66 -6.21 0.51
C VAL A 97 9.47 -6.93 1.84
N ASN A 98 8.97 -8.16 1.85
CA ASN A 98 8.72 -8.92 3.08
C ASN A 98 10.02 -9.31 3.80
N GLU A 99 11.05 -9.70 3.06
CA GLU A 99 12.38 -9.95 3.62
C GLU A 99 12.93 -8.68 4.29
N SER A 100 12.82 -7.55 3.60
CA SER A 100 13.31 -6.27 4.13
C SER A 100 12.52 -5.81 5.36
N LEU A 101 11.21 -6.01 5.38
CA LEU A 101 10.37 -5.73 6.54
C LEU A 101 10.75 -6.59 7.75
N ALA A 102 10.98 -7.89 7.54
CA ALA A 102 11.39 -8.79 8.61
C ALA A 102 12.70 -8.33 9.25
N ARG A 103 13.73 -8.11 8.42
CA ARG A 103 15.05 -7.64 8.85
C ARG A 103 15.00 -6.28 9.54
N ALA A 104 14.28 -5.31 8.96
CA ALA A 104 14.14 -3.98 9.54
C ALA A 104 13.40 -3.99 10.90
N LEU A 105 12.40 -4.86 11.07
CA LEU A 105 11.65 -4.96 12.32
C LEU A 105 12.46 -5.61 13.44
N GLU A 106 13.23 -6.65 13.12
CA GLU A 106 14.15 -7.28 14.08
C GLU A 106 15.16 -6.26 14.63
N ASP A 107 15.65 -5.38 13.75
CA ASP A 107 16.60 -4.32 14.09
C ASP A 107 15.99 -3.17 14.90
N LEU A 108 14.78 -2.73 14.54
CA LEU A 108 14.12 -1.59 15.20
C LEU A 108 13.50 -1.97 16.55
N HIS A 109 13.09 -3.23 16.71
CA HIS A 109 12.36 -3.71 17.88
C HIS A 109 12.87 -5.07 18.37
N PRO A 110 14.15 -5.19 18.79
CA PRO A 110 14.71 -6.46 19.24
C PRO A 110 14.01 -7.02 20.49
N ASP A 111 13.39 -6.14 21.28
CA ASP A 111 12.61 -6.46 22.48
C ASP A 111 11.15 -6.86 22.20
N ARG A 112 10.65 -6.63 20.97
CA ARG A 112 9.28 -7.00 20.55
C ARG A 112 9.28 -8.21 19.64
N SER A 113 9.99 -9.26 20.04
CA SER A 113 10.00 -10.55 19.38
C SER A 113 8.57 -11.03 19.08
N GLY A 114 8.24 -11.21 17.81
CA GLY A 114 6.93 -11.71 17.36
C GLY A 114 6.03 -10.71 16.64
N ILE A 115 6.41 -9.42 16.54
CA ILE A 115 5.75 -8.51 15.61
C ILE A 115 6.25 -8.80 14.18
N ALA A 116 5.40 -9.44 13.38
CA ALA A 116 5.64 -9.63 11.95
C ALA A 116 4.64 -8.78 11.14
N ILE A 117 5.16 -7.97 10.22
CA ILE A 117 4.38 -7.21 9.24
C ILE A 117 4.80 -7.68 7.85
N ASN A 118 3.83 -8.04 7.01
CA ASN A 118 4.08 -8.50 5.65
C ASN A 118 3.18 -7.76 4.67
N MET A 119 3.73 -7.33 3.55
CA MET A 119 2.96 -7.04 2.35
C MET A 119 2.33 -8.35 1.84
N THR A 120 1.03 -8.33 1.59
CA THR A 120 0.28 -9.48 1.08
C THR A 120 -0.97 -9.01 0.34
N ARG A 121 -1.63 -9.92 -0.38
CA ARG A 121 -2.97 -9.69 -0.93
C ARG A 121 -3.95 -9.27 0.18
N GLY A 122 -4.73 -8.21 -0.07
CA GLY A 122 -5.57 -7.57 0.95
C GLY A 122 -6.67 -8.47 1.50
N GLY A 123 -7.12 -9.45 0.71
CA GLY A 123 -8.07 -10.48 1.16
C GLY A 123 -7.61 -11.29 2.39
N ARG A 124 -6.32 -11.30 2.74
CA ARG A 124 -5.77 -11.95 3.94
C ARG A 124 -5.90 -11.11 5.21
N ALA A 125 -6.05 -9.79 5.11
CA ALA A 125 -6.03 -8.83 6.22
C ALA A 125 -7.40 -8.19 6.46
N ARG A 126 -8.39 -9.00 6.84
CA ARG A 126 -9.78 -8.55 6.96
C ARG A 126 -10.12 -7.86 8.28
N LYS A 127 -9.27 -7.92 9.30
CA LYS A 127 -9.57 -7.31 10.59
C LYS A 127 -9.24 -5.84 10.58
N SER A 128 -10.10 -5.07 11.23
CA SER A 128 -9.95 -3.64 11.45
C SER A 128 -9.68 -3.34 12.91
N ARG A 129 -8.93 -2.26 13.16
CA ARG A 129 -8.85 -1.66 14.50
C ARG A 129 -10.10 -0.85 14.85
N ASN A 130 -10.89 -0.47 13.85
CA ASN A 130 -12.15 0.21 14.04
C ASN A 130 -13.24 -0.82 14.42
N PRO A 131 -13.75 -0.81 15.67
CA PRO A 131 -14.75 -1.77 16.13
C PRO A 131 -16.11 -1.61 15.44
N SER A 132 -16.39 -0.46 14.82
CA SER A 132 -17.60 -0.24 14.02
C SER A 132 -17.44 -0.62 12.54
N ALA A 133 -16.25 -1.07 12.13
CA ALA A 133 -15.99 -1.46 10.76
C ALA A 133 -16.84 -2.67 10.38
N ARG A 134 -17.74 -2.47 9.41
CA ARG A 134 -18.52 -3.54 8.79
C ARG A 134 -17.62 -4.35 7.85
N THR A 135 -16.92 -5.32 8.43
CA THR A 135 -16.05 -6.27 7.69
C THR A 135 -16.79 -7.54 7.26
N SER A 136 -18.08 -7.69 7.64
CA SER A 136 -18.95 -8.80 7.24
C SER A 136 -19.98 -8.36 6.19
N GLY A 137 -19.90 -8.94 4.99
CA GLY A 137 -20.81 -8.72 3.86
C GLY A 137 -20.25 -7.73 2.83
N THR A 138 -20.12 -8.17 1.57
CA THR A 138 -19.75 -7.39 0.36
C THR A 138 -18.69 -6.30 0.56
N THR A 139 -17.73 -6.52 1.47
CA THR A 139 -16.70 -5.54 1.78
C THR A 139 -15.78 -5.42 0.57
N LYS A 140 -15.63 -4.21 0.03
CA LYS A 140 -14.59 -3.92 -0.95
C LYS A 140 -13.24 -4.13 -0.27
N PHE A 141 -12.46 -5.08 -0.76
CA PHE A 141 -11.13 -5.35 -0.22
C PHE A 141 -10.09 -4.65 -1.08
N PRO A 142 -9.05 -4.06 -0.48
CA PRO A 142 -7.91 -3.59 -1.24
C PRO A 142 -7.20 -4.78 -1.87
N ASP A 143 -6.51 -4.53 -2.97
CA ASP A 143 -5.65 -5.51 -3.63
C ASP A 143 -4.51 -5.96 -2.70
N TRP A 144 -4.00 -5.03 -1.88
CA TRP A 144 -2.86 -5.25 -1.00
C TRP A 144 -3.11 -4.81 0.44
N ALA A 145 -2.31 -5.35 1.36
CA ALA A 145 -2.32 -5.01 2.76
C ALA A 145 -0.92 -5.15 3.38
N GLY A 146 -0.57 -4.22 4.26
CA GLY A 146 0.43 -4.43 5.30
C GLY A 146 -0.20 -5.23 6.46
N ALA A 147 -0.06 -6.54 6.44
CA ALA A 147 -0.74 -7.44 7.36
C ALA A 147 0.08 -7.69 8.65
N GLN A 148 -0.56 -7.48 9.80
CA GLN A 148 -0.03 -7.83 11.12
C GLN A 148 -0.92 -8.88 11.79
N ARG A 149 -0.30 -9.92 12.37
CA ARG A 149 -1.06 -10.96 13.09
C ARG A 149 -1.80 -10.38 14.28
N ALA A 150 -3.05 -10.80 14.47
CA ALA A 150 -3.88 -10.46 15.62
C ALA A 150 -4.72 -11.68 16.05
N THR A 151 -5.35 -11.61 17.23
CA THR A 151 -6.23 -12.68 17.73
C THR A 151 -7.30 -12.98 16.69
N GLY A 152 -7.32 -14.21 16.15
CA GLY A 152 -8.33 -14.68 15.19
C GLY A 152 -8.23 -14.11 13.76
N GLY A 153 -7.09 -13.56 13.33
CA GLY A 153 -6.87 -13.12 11.93
C GLY A 153 -5.70 -12.15 11.75
N TYR A 154 -5.77 -11.30 10.73
CA TYR A 154 -4.76 -10.27 10.44
C TYR A 154 -5.37 -8.89 10.35
N LEU A 155 -4.74 -7.91 10.99
CA LEU A 155 -5.03 -6.48 10.84
C LEU A 155 -4.43 -5.98 9.53
N ASN A 156 -5.15 -5.14 8.81
CA ASN A 156 -4.57 -4.34 7.73
C ASN A 156 -4.06 -3.00 8.29
N LEU A 157 -2.76 -2.78 8.20
CA LEU A 157 -2.10 -1.55 8.66
C LEU A 157 -1.87 -0.53 7.53
N CYS A 158 -1.88 -0.98 6.28
CA CYS A 158 -1.59 -0.17 5.11
C CYS A 158 -2.25 -0.81 3.87
N PRO A 159 -3.52 -0.48 3.58
CA PRO A 159 -4.22 -0.97 2.39
C PRO A 159 -3.59 -0.38 1.12
N GLY A 160 -3.56 -1.16 0.04
CA GLY A 160 -3.04 -0.72 -1.25
C GLY A 160 -3.91 -1.16 -2.42
N GLU A 161 -3.89 -0.37 -3.50
CA GLU A 161 -4.57 -0.66 -4.77
C GLU A 161 -3.56 -0.81 -5.89
N THR A 162 -3.88 -1.69 -6.84
CA THR A 162 -3.22 -1.77 -8.12
C THR A 162 -4.06 -1.07 -9.18
N LYS A 163 -3.43 -0.28 -10.04
CA LYS A 163 -4.05 0.29 -11.24
C LYS A 163 -3.09 0.13 -12.42
N LEU A 164 -3.62 0.07 -13.63
CA LEU A 164 -2.77 0.11 -14.84
C LEU A 164 -2.38 1.55 -15.15
N SER A 165 -1.14 1.79 -15.56
CA SER A 165 -0.66 3.14 -15.86
C SER A 165 -1.44 3.84 -16.98
N LYS A 166 -1.96 3.07 -17.94
CA LYS A 166 -2.84 3.60 -19.01
C LYS A 166 -4.18 4.09 -18.48
N LYS A 167 -4.67 3.50 -17.37
CA LYS A 167 -5.95 3.84 -16.76
C LYS A 167 -5.85 4.95 -15.73
N TRP A 168 -4.73 5.04 -15.03
CA TRP A 168 -4.53 6.02 -13.98
C TRP A 168 -3.05 6.37 -13.78
N SER A 169 -2.76 7.67 -13.65
CA SER A 169 -1.48 8.19 -13.18
C SER A 169 -1.71 9.42 -12.29
N SER A 170 -0.81 9.66 -11.34
CA SER A 170 -0.86 10.86 -10.48
C SER A 170 -0.81 12.17 -11.29
N ASN A 171 -0.28 12.13 -12.51
CA ASN A 171 -0.02 13.32 -13.32
C ASN A 171 -1.21 13.77 -14.19
N THR A 172 -2.36 13.09 -14.14
CA THR A 172 -3.55 13.40 -14.96
C THR A 172 -4.79 13.71 -14.11
N PRO A 173 -4.77 14.72 -13.23
CA PRO A 173 -5.85 15.02 -12.28
C PRO A 173 -7.08 15.71 -12.92
N ASP A 174 -7.07 15.91 -14.24
CA ASP A 174 -8.08 16.65 -14.99
C ASP A 174 -9.39 15.88 -15.21
N ARG A 175 -9.38 14.56 -14.99
CA ARG A 175 -10.53 13.67 -15.22
C ARG A 175 -11.24 13.34 -13.93
N HIS A 176 -12.57 13.28 -13.93
CA HIS A 176 -13.32 12.90 -12.72
C HIS A 176 -12.98 11.47 -12.26
N GLU A 177 -12.69 10.57 -13.20
CA GLU A 177 -12.29 9.20 -12.95
C GLU A 177 -10.92 9.09 -12.26
N TRP A 178 -10.10 10.13 -12.34
CA TRP A 178 -8.82 10.21 -11.63
C TRP A 178 -9.00 10.09 -10.12
N PHE A 179 -10.12 10.58 -9.58
CA PHE A 179 -10.39 10.52 -8.15
C PHE A 179 -10.85 9.13 -7.68
N TRP A 180 -11.24 8.23 -8.58
CA TRP A 180 -11.81 6.93 -8.18
C TRP A 180 -10.87 6.06 -7.36
N PRO A 181 -9.57 5.89 -7.72
CA PRO A 181 -8.63 5.18 -6.87
C PRO A 181 -8.42 5.86 -5.51
N LEU A 182 -8.46 7.19 -5.45
CA LEU A 182 -8.36 7.93 -4.18
C LEU A 182 -9.59 7.69 -3.30
N PHE A 183 -10.79 7.61 -3.88
CA PHE A 183 -12.02 7.25 -3.17
C PHE A 183 -11.96 5.82 -2.61
N GLN A 184 -11.39 4.86 -3.36
CA GLN A 184 -11.17 3.49 -2.88
C GLN A 184 -10.23 3.48 -1.67
N ILE A 185 -9.04 4.08 -1.80
CA ILE A 185 -8.07 4.15 -0.70
C ILE A 185 -8.66 4.84 0.52
N THR A 186 -9.42 5.92 0.33
CA THR A 186 -10.10 6.63 1.43
C THR A 186 -11.12 5.75 2.12
N THR A 187 -11.90 4.98 1.37
CA THR A 187 -12.84 3.99 1.94
C THR A 187 -12.09 3.00 2.82
N TYR A 188 -10.98 2.45 2.33
CA TYR A 188 -10.21 1.47 3.10
C TYR A 188 -9.59 2.08 4.35
N CYS A 189 -8.86 3.18 4.20
CA CYS A 189 -8.15 3.83 5.29
C CYS A 189 -9.12 4.38 6.34
N ALA A 190 -10.08 5.22 5.92
CA ALA A 190 -10.95 5.93 6.83
C ALA A 190 -12.14 5.08 7.30
N GLU A 191 -12.84 4.39 6.43
CA GLU A 191 -14.12 3.76 6.80
C GLU A 191 -13.93 2.34 7.33
N VAL A 192 -13.08 1.55 6.66
CA VAL A 192 -12.95 0.13 6.95
C VAL A 192 -11.87 -0.16 8.00
N TRP A 193 -10.60 0.18 7.77
CA TRP A 193 -9.49 -0.30 8.62
C TRP A 193 -9.02 0.68 9.70
N GLY A 194 -9.41 1.96 9.60
CA GLY A 194 -9.00 2.98 10.57
C GLY A 194 -7.50 3.27 10.51
N THR A 195 -6.91 3.22 9.32
CA THR A 195 -5.50 3.55 9.06
C THR A 195 -5.39 4.94 8.46
N ARG A 196 -4.23 5.58 8.64
CA ARG A 196 -3.94 6.89 8.02
C ARG A 196 -3.22 6.78 6.69
N TYR A 197 -2.58 5.65 6.43
CA TYR A 197 -1.70 5.46 5.30
C TYR A 197 -2.25 4.36 4.41
N GLY A 198 -2.12 4.57 3.11
CA GLY A 198 -2.36 3.58 2.06
C GLY A 198 -1.52 3.94 0.83
N TYR A 199 -1.67 3.19 -0.25
CA TYR A 199 -0.92 3.45 -1.48
C TYR A 199 -1.63 2.97 -2.74
N ILE A 200 -1.23 3.52 -3.88
CA ILE A 200 -1.60 3.05 -5.21
C ILE A 200 -0.33 2.68 -5.95
N ILE A 201 -0.30 1.52 -6.61
CA ILE A 201 0.83 1.09 -7.44
C ILE A 201 0.35 0.89 -8.87
N THR A 202 1.13 1.39 -9.82
CA THR A 202 1.00 1.14 -11.26
C THR A 202 2.30 0.56 -11.81
N GLN A 203 2.34 0.31 -13.12
CA GLN A 203 3.56 -0.15 -13.78
C GLN A 203 4.68 0.90 -13.71
N ASP A 204 4.33 2.18 -13.62
CA ASP A 204 5.27 3.30 -13.74
C ASP A 204 5.53 4.01 -12.42
N GLU A 205 4.64 3.89 -11.43
CA GLU A 205 4.74 4.65 -10.18
C GLU A 205 4.15 3.95 -8.95
N MET A 206 4.59 4.42 -7.79
CA MET A 206 3.96 4.15 -6.49
C MET A 206 3.60 5.50 -5.86
N VAL A 207 2.33 5.64 -5.49
CA VAL A 207 1.79 6.84 -4.87
C VAL A 207 1.41 6.52 -3.43
N ALA A 208 2.18 7.05 -2.48
CA ALA A 208 1.85 6.97 -1.06
C ALA A 208 0.76 7.99 -0.70
N VAL A 209 -0.27 7.54 0.01
CA VAL A 209 -1.42 8.37 0.38
C VAL A 209 -1.50 8.48 1.90
N ARG A 210 -1.66 9.72 2.38
CA ARG A 210 -1.93 10.03 3.79
C ARG A 210 -3.32 10.66 3.94
N ILE A 211 -4.20 9.99 4.67
CA ILE A 211 -5.55 10.46 4.97
C ILE A 211 -5.57 11.12 6.36
N SER A 212 -6.07 12.34 6.39
CA SER A 212 -6.35 13.10 7.61
C SER A 212 -7.84 13.40 7.68
N ARG A 213 -8.43 13.30 8.88
CA ARG A 213 -9.83 13.68 9.10
C ARG A 213 -9.88 15.09 9.68
N GLN A 214 -10.68 15.97 9.09
CA GLN A 214 -10.99 17.26 9.70
C GLN A 214 -12.02 17.05 10.82
N PRO A 215 -11.76 17.57 12.03
CA PRO A 215 -12.79 17.63 13.05
C PRO A 215 -13.93 18.51 12.55
N ILE A 216 -15.13 17.95 12.47
CA ILE A 216 -16.34 18.76 12.31
C ILE A 216 -16.68 19.22 13.72
N GLU A 217 -16.74 20.52 13.95
CA GLU A 217 -17.18 21.07 15.25
C GLU A 217 -18.52 20.44 15.63
N SER A 218 -18.69 20.17 16.92
CA SER A 218 -19.93 19.66 17.51
C SER A 218 -21.09 20.54 17.02
N GLY A 219 -21.90 20.01 16.10
CA GLY A 219 -23.03 20.76 15.56
C GLY A 219 -23.90 21.30 16.70
N ILE A 220 -24.36 22.55 16.55
CA ILE A 220 -25.19 23.31 17.52
C ILE A 220 -26.48 22.58 17.94
N ALA A 221 -26.79 21.44 17.31
CA ALA A 221 -27.92 20.57 17.62
C ALA A 221 -27.66 19.54 18.74
N LEU A 222 -26.41 19.33 19.19
CA LEU A 222 -26.11 18.41 20.31
C LEU A 222 -26.70 18.86 21.65
N THR A 223 -27.01 20.15 21.81
CA THR A 223 -27.63 20.72 23.01
C THR A 223 -29.13 20.98 22.86
N ARG A 224 -29.74 20.66 21.72
CA ARG A 224 -31.20 20.80 21.56
C ARG A 224 -31.88 19.65 22.30
N SER A 225 -32.72 19.99 23.29
CA SER A 225 -33.61 19.00 23.91
C SER A 225 -34.56 18.43 22.85
N CYS A 226 -34.71 17.11 22.84
CA CYS A 226 -35.75 16.46 22.04
C CYS A 226 -37.11 17.03 22.49
N ARG A 227 -37.89 17.57 21.55
CA ARG A 227 -39.30 17.88 21.78
C ARG A 227 -40.14 16.65 21.48
#